data_AF-A0A3A0DP31-F1
#
_entry.id   AF-A0A3A0DP31-F1
#
_cell.length_a   1.000
_cell.length_b   1.000
_cell.length_c   1.000
_cell.angle_alpha   90.00
_cell.angle_beta   90.00
_cell.angle_gamma   90.00
#
_symmetry.space_group_name_H-M   'P 1'
#
loop_
_entity.id
_entity.type
_entity.pdbx_description
1 polymer ?
#
loop_
_entity_poly.entity_id
_entity_poly.type
_entity_poly.pdbx_seq_one_letter_code
_entity_poly.pdbx_strand_id
1 'polypeptide(L)'
;MTRKWKNAVAAAAMFAGGAAVAVGPAWADPDAKPATAEKAADKTDAEKAEAAIPAKPEHVGDKLDKVIDAYVKSIQDDQQLDAAAREKLLGLISAQRVDADLRTTTITDVLAATNADFQAALMALAEEDMPKGIAALEELAKSENKFLAADAAFFLARAHMMEERAEAAAPLLEKLAGEQTDYTLYAGEAQYLLGAAQAAQLERDKAISSFEKFLKDNPDSPERMRVNAIRLVEELKTLKEGSLVDVYDRMGFSRRKLQIEDSGNRTRKEQDNIIAMLDVLIKEAEDKEGCGT
;
A
#
# COMPACT_ATOMS: atom_id res chain seq x y z
N MET A 1 -26.03 -4.35 -17.22
CA MET A 1 -24.70 -4.78 -16.71
C MET A 1 -24.02 -3.76 -15.78
N THR A 2 -24.64 -2.63 -15.43
CA THR A 2 -23.94 -1.47 -14.84
C THR A 2 -23.92 -1.37 -13.31
N ARG A 3 -24.82 -2.06 -12.57
CA ARG A 3 -24.90 -1.93 -11.10
C ARG A 3 -23.96 -2.89 -10.34
N LYS A 4 -23.91 -4.16 -10.73
CA LYS A 4 -22.96 -5.13 -10.16
C LYS A 4 -21.50 -4.76 -10.45
N TRP A 5 -21.23 -4.23 -11.65
CA TRP A 5 -19.88 -3.78 -12.02
C TRP A 5 -19.46 -2.53 -11.26
N LYS A 6 -20.32 -1.49 -11.16
CA LYS A 6 -20.04 -0.34 -10.30
C LYS A 6 -19.82 -0.76 -8.85
N ASN A 7 -20.55 -1.76 -8.35
CA ASN A 7 -20.32 -2.29 -7.01
C ASN A 7 -19.05 -3.15 -6.88
N ALA A 8 -18.60 -3.83 -7.93
CA ALA A 8 -17.36 -4.61 -7.92
C ALA A 8 -16.12 -3.73 -8.07
N VAL A 9 -16.17 -2.72 -8.96
CA VAL A 9 -15.16 -1.67 -9.07
C VAL A 9 -15.17 -0.80 -7.82
N ALA A 10 -16.34 -0.42 -7.30
CA ALA A 10 -16.43 0.26 -6.01
C ALA A 10 -16.06 -0.65 -4.84
N ALA A 11 -16.18 -1.98 -4.89
CA ALA A 11 -15.65 -2.85 -3.86
C ALA A 11 -14.11 -2.90 -3.94
N ALA A 12 -13.55 -3.11 -5.12
CA ALA A 12 -12.10 -3.05 -5.36
C ALA A 12 -11.51 -1.66 -5.04
N ALA A 13 -12.27 -0.59 -5.27
CA ALA A 13 -11.93 0.80 -4.94
C ALA A 13 -12.33 1.22 -3.51
N MET A 14 -13.31 0.60 -2.86
CA MET A 14 -13.57 0.75 -1.42
C MET A 14 -12.50 0.03 -0.60
N PHE A 15 -11.91 -1.04 -1.14
CA PHE A 15 -10.64 -1.55 -0.67
C PHE A 15 -9.45 -0.62 -1.00
N ALA A 16 -9.55 0.27 -2.02
CA ALA A 16 -8.61 1.38 -2.26
C ALA A 16 -8.86 2.58 -1.31
N GLY A 17 -10.05 2.65 -0.71
CA GLY A 17 -10.35 3.40 0.49
C GLY A 17 -9.73 2.75 1.72
N GLY A 18 -8.42 2.50 1.68
CA GLY A 18 -7.58 1.93 2.73
C GLY A 18 -8.33 1.51 3.99
N ALA A 19 -8.86 0.28 3.99
CA ALA A 19 -8.74 -0.51 5.19
C ALA A 19 -7.23 -0.64 5.39
N ALA A 20 -6.65 0.33 6.11
CA ALA A 20 -5.42 0.10 6.81
C ALA A 20 -5.66 -1.23 7.50
N VAL A 21 -4.88 -2.25 7.12
CA VAL A 21 -4.63 -3.36 8.02
C VAL A 21 -4.08 -2.65 9.25
N ALA A 22 -4.97 -2.37 10.19
CA ALA A 22 -4.60 -1.93 11.50
C ALA A 22 -3.90 -3.17 12.06
N VAL A 23 -2.58 -3.22 11.87
CA VAL A 23 -1.69 -3.93 12.77
C VAL A 23 -1.72 -3.10 14.07
N GLY A 24 -2.87 -3.10 14.71
CA GLY A 24 -3.10 -2.59 16.05
C GLY A 24 -3.10 -3.79 16.99
N PRO A 25 -2.51 -3.68 18.19
CA PRO A 25 -2.43 -4.80 19.11
C PRO A 25 -3.81 -5.30 19.54
N ALA A 26 -4.12 -6.56 19.24
CA ALA A 26 -5.35 -7.25 19.63
C ALA A 26 -5.37 -7.69 21.12
N TRP A 27 -4.72 -6.95 22.01
CA TRP A 27 -4.68 -7.21 23.45
C TRP A 27 -5.19 -6.01 24.26
N ALA A 28 -6.39 -5.51 23.95
CA ALA A 28 -7.14 -4.73 24.91
C ALA A 28 -7.99 -5.70 25.75
N ASP A 29 -7.66 -5.83 27.03
CA ASP A 29 -8.43 -6.58 28.02
C ASP A 29 -9.87 -6.01 28.08
N PRO A 30 -10.92 -6.80 27.79
CA PRO A 30 -12.30 -6.32 27.77
C PRO A 30 -12.81 -5.86 29.15
N ASP A 31 -12.09 -6.16 30.23
CA ASP A 31 -12.46 -5.81 31.61
C ASP A 31 -11.54 -4.75 32.25
N ALA A 32 -10.60 -4.15 31.50
CA ALA A 32 -9.78 -3.07 32.01
C ALA A 32 -10.62 -1.80 32.26
N LYS A 33 -10.97 -1.56 33.52
CA LYS A 33 -11.57 -0.29 33.96
C LYS A 33 -10.68 0.88 33.52
N PRO A 34 -11.26 1.96 32.98
CA PRO A 34 -10.48 3.14 32.59
C PRO A 34 -9.80 3.72 33.83
N ALA A 35 -8.47 3.74 33.82
CA ALA A 35 -7.69 4.50 34.78
C ALA A 35 -7.96 5.99 34.53
N THR A 36 -8.69 6.63 35.44
CA THR A 36 -8.83 8.08 35.48
C THR A 36 -7.48 8.70 35.86
N ALA A 37 -6.64 8.92 34.86
CA ALA A 37 -5.47 9.78 34.94
C ALA A 37 -5.85 11.17 34.39
N GLU A 38 -6.52 11.96 35.22
CA GLU A 38 -6.66 13.40 35.00
C GLU A 38 -5.31 14.05 35.32
N LYS A 39 -4.45 14.14 34.30
CA LYS A 39 -3.29 15.03 34.32
C LYS A 39 -3.42 15.94 33.11
N ALA A 40 -3.57 17.23 33.39
CA ALA A 40 -3.63 18.28 32.40
C ALA A 40 -2.37 18.23 31.51
N ALA A 41 -2.52 17.65 30.32
CA ALA A 41 -1.59 17.89 29.23
C ALA A 41 -1.83 19.32 28.73
N ASP A 42 -0.76 20.10 28.74
CA ASP A 42 -0.70 21.46 28.24
C ASP A 42 -1.21 21.50 26.79
N LYS A 43 -2.20 22.34 26.51
CA LYS A 43 -2.86 22.45 25.19
C LYS A 43 -1.94 23.02 24.10
N THR A 44 -0.71 23.42 24.46
CA THR A 44 0.20 24.15 23.56
C THR A 44 1.00 23.27 22.60
N ASP A 45 1.09 21.94 22.82
CA ASP A 45 1.87 21.06 21.93
C ASP A 45 1.03 20.33 20.87
N ALA A 46 -0.25 20.05 21.14
CA ALA A 46 -1.16 19.47 20.12
C ALA A 46 -1.52 20.49 19.02
N GLU A 47 -1.64 21.78 19.38
CA GLU A 47 -1.93 22.87 18.44
C GLU A 47 -0.73 23.21 17.53
N LYS A 48 0.50 22.81 17.91
CA LYS A 48 1.71 22.95 17.08
C LYS A 48 1.89 21.84 16.04
N ALA A 49 1.36 20.65 16.27
CA ALA A 49 1.41 19.56 15.29
C ALA A 49 0.40 19.76 14.14
N GLU A 50 -0.67 20.54 14.37
CA GLU A 50 -1.70 20.87 13.37
C GLU A 50 -1.27 22.03 12.44
N ALA A 51 -0.30 22.85 12.86
CA ALA A 51 0.10 24.09 12.16
C ALA A 51 1.09 23.90 10.98
N ALA A 52 1.40 22.67 10.57
CA ALA A 52 2.38 22.40 9.50
C ALA A 52 1.83 21.53 8.35
N ILE A 53 0.51 21.46 8.16
CA ILE A 53 -0.04 20.87 6.93
C ILE A 53 0.05 21.93 5.82
N PRO A 54 0.95 21.78 4.82
CA PRO A 54 1.04 22.75 3.73
C PRO A 54 -0.30 22.83 2.98
N ALA A 55 -0.68 24.05 2.62
CA ALA A 55 -1.88 24.33 1.82
C ALA A 55 -1.96 23.40 0.60
N LYS A 56 -3.17 22.91 0.31
CA LYS A 56 -3.48 21.97 -0.79
C LYS A 56 -2.88 22.50 -2.11
N PRO A 57 -1.89 21.84 -2.71
CA PRO A 57 -1.29 22.29 -3.96
C PRO A 57 -2.31 22.31 -5.11
N GLU A 58 -2.32 23.38 -5.90
CA GLU A 58 -3.20 23.54 -7.08
C GLU A 58 -2.77 22.69 -8.29
N HIS A 59 -1.81 21.77 -8.15
CA HIS A 59 -1.11 21.13 -9.28
C HIS A 59 -1.34 19.61 -9.43
N VAL A 60 -2.27 19.00 -8.67
CA VAL A 60 -2.56 17.55 -8.72
C VAL A 60 -2.98 17.09 -10.12
N GLY A 61 -3.69 17.97 -10.84
CA GLY A 61 -4.19 17.67 -12.17
C GLY A 61 -3.07 17.37 -13.16
N ASP A 62 -1.92 18.04 -13.04
CA ASP A 62 -0.93 18.06 -14.11
C ASP A 62 -0.19 16.73 -14.29
N LYS A 63 0.01 15.95 -13.22
CA LYS A 63 0.68 14.63 -13.32
C LYS A 63 -0.30 13.57 -13.85
N LEU A 64 -1.51 13.51 -13.28
CA LEU A 64 -2.51 12.54 -13.70
C LEU A 64 -2.93 12.79 -15.15
N ASP A 65 -3.13 14.05 -15.56
CA ASP A 65 -3.49 14.38 -16.95
C ASP A 65 -2.42 13.92 -17.95
N LYS A 66 -1.14 14.06 -17.62
CA LYS A 66 -0.06 13.58 -18.50
C LYS A 66 -0.13 12.08 -18.76
N VAL A 67 -0.40 11.28 -17.72
CA VAL A 67 -0.53 9.82 -17.86
C VAL A 67 -1.79 9.47 -18.66
N ILE A 68 -2.93 10.13 -18.39
CA ILE A 68 -4.17 9.90 -19.15
C ILE A 68 -4.01 10.37 -20.60
N ASP A 69 -3.26 11.45 -20.88
CA ASP A 69 -2.95 11.93 -22.23
C ASP A 69 -2.08 10.93 -22.98
N ALA A 70 -1.05 10.38 -22.33
CA ALA A 70 -0.22 9.32 -22.89
C ALA A 70 -1.07 8.07 -23.21
N TYR A 71 -2.03 7.72 -22.33
CA TYR A 71 -2.93 6.60 -22.56
C TYR A 71 -3.90 6.86 -23.73
N VAL A 72 -4.49 8.05 -23.80
CA VAL A 72 -5.34 8.47 -24.93
C VAL A 72 -4.57 8.36 -26.25
N LYS A 73 -3.33 8.82 -26.28
CA LYS A 73 -2.46 8.69 -27.46
C LYS A 73 -2.24 7.22 -27.83
N SER A 74 -2.00 6.35 -26.84
CA SER A 74 -1.83 4.91 -27.11
C SER A 74 -3.06 4.26 -27.75
N ILE A 75 -4.27 4.66 -27.32
CA ILE A 75 -5.53 4.20 -27.92
C ILE A 75 -5.72 4.75 -29.34
N GLN A 76 -5.29 5.99 -29.58
CA GLN A 76 -5.37 6.61 -30.90
C GLN A 76 -4.42 5.96 -31.91
N ASP A 77 -3.24 5.56 -31.45
CA ASP A 77 -2.20 4.95 -32.28
C ASP A 77 -2.41 3.44 -32.49
N ASP A 78 -3.29 2.80 -31.70
CA ASP A 78 -3.61 1.37 -31.81
C ASP A 78 -4.37 1.07 -33.11
N GLN A 79 -3.74 0.32 -34.00
CA GLN A 79 -4.32 -0.08 -35.29
C GLN A 79 -5.24 -1.31 -35.19
N GLN A 80 -5.21 -2.02 -34.07
CA GLN A 80 -6.06 -3.21 -33.85
C GLN A 80 -7.48 -2.82 -33.42
N LEU A 81 -7.66 -1.60 -32.89
CA LEU A 81 -8.97 -1.08 -32.50
C LEU A 81 -9.70 -0.49 -33.71
N ASP A 82 -10.92 -0.99 -33.95
CA ASP A 82 -11.84 -0.39 -34.92
C ASP A 82 -12.27 1.03 -34.49
N ALA A 83 -12.75 1.82 -35.46
CA ALA A 83 -13.08 3.23 -35.24
C ALA A 83 -14.19 3.43 -34.20
N ALA A 84 -15.20 2.55 -34.16
CA ALA A 84 -16.32 2.66 -33.23
C ALA A 84 -15.91 2.29 -31.80
N ALA A 85 -15.09 1.25 -31.64
CA ALA A 85 -14.48 0.90 -30.36
C ALA A 85 -13.61 2.05 -29.84
N ARG A 86 -12.76 2.62 -30.70
CA ARG A 86 -11.90 3.76 -30.34
C ARG A 86 -12.70 4.97 -29.88
N GLU A 87 -13.73 5.36 -30.64
CA GLU A 87 -14.61 6.49 -30.28
C GLU A 87 -15.29 6.26 -28.93
N LYS A 88 -15.79 5.04 -28.69
CA LYS A 88 -16.42 4.68 -27.42
C LYS A 88 -15.45 4.79 -26.23
N LEU A 89 -14.21 4.32 -26.37
CA LEU A 89 -13.20 4.39 -25.30
C LEU A 89 -12.77 5.83 -25.01
N LEU A 90 -12.54 6.63 -26.06
CA LEU A 90 -12.21 8.04 -25.92
C LEU A 90 -13.36 8.84 -25.28
N GLY A 91 -14.61 8.51 -25.62
CA GLY A 91 -15.80 9.07 -24.98
C GLY A 91 -15.92 8.70 -23.49
N LEU A 92 -15.52 7.48 -23.11
CA LEU A 92 -15.50 7.06 -21.71
C LEU A 92 -14.42 7.82 -20.92
N ILE A 93 -13.21 7.94 -21.48
CA ILE A 93 -12.11 8.69 -20.86
C ILE A 93 -12.48 10.17 -20.69
N SER A 94 -13.05 10.80 -21.72
CA SER A 94 -13.42 12.22 -21.64
C SER A 94 -14.51 12.49 -20.59
N ALA A 95 -15.48 11.58 -20.45
CA ALA A 95 -16.49 11.66 -19.40
C ALA A 95 -15.89 11.50 -18.00
N GLN A 96 -14.94 10.58 -17.81
CA GLN A 96 -14.33 10.32 -16.50
C GLN A 96 -13.31 11.39 -16.09
N ARG A 97 -12.65 12.06 -17.04
CA ARG A 97 -11.68 13.13 -16.74
C ARG A 97 -12.28 14.32 -15.98
N VAL A 98 -13.56 14.60 -16.19
CA VAL A 98 -14.26 15.74 -15.56
C VAL A 98 -14.70 15.40 -14.12
N ASP A 99 -14.85 14.12 -13.82
CA ASP A 99 -15.23 13.63 -12.49
C ASP A 99 -13.99 13.33 -11.65
N ALA A 100 -13.77 14.11 -10.59
CA ALA A 100 -12.57 14.00 -9.76
C ALA A 100 -12.38 12.60 -9.13
N ASP A 101 -13.48 11.89 -8.82
CA ASP A 101 -13.41 10.58 -8.18
C ASP A 101 -13.03 9.51 -9.22
N LEU A 102 -13.69 9.53 -10.39
CA LEU A 102 -13.44 8.56 -11.47
C LEU A 102 -12.13 8.79 -12.22
N ARG A 103 -11.60 10.01 -12.14
CA ARG A 103 -10.33 10.36 -12.78
C ARG A 103 -9.18 9.48 -12.32
N THR A 104 -9.17 9.08 -11.05
CA THR A 104 -8.10 8.23 -10.48
C THR A 104 -8.17 6.76 -10.90
N THR A 105 -9.31 6.30 -11.44
CA THR A 105 -9.53 4.92 -11.90
C THR A 105 -9.75 4.81 -13.40
N THR A 106 -9.62 5.92 -14.14
CA THR A 106 -10.01 5.99 -15.55
C THR A 106 -9.29 4.93 -16.40
N ILE A 107 -7.98 4.77 -16.23
CA ILE A 107 -7.20 3.78 -17.01
C ILE A 107 -7.69 2.36 -16.69
N THR A 108 -7.82 2.03 -15.42
CA THR A 108 -8.31 0.72 -14.96
C THR A 108 -9.70 0.39 -15.50
N ASP A 109 -10.63 1.35 -15.47
CA ASP A 109 -11.99 1.15 -15.95
C ASP A 109 -12.03 0.86 -17.45
N VAL A 110 -11.24 1.60 -18.24
CA VAL A 110 -11.13 1.41 -19.69
C VAL A 110 -10.47 0.06 -20.00
N LEU A 111 -9.40 -0.29 -19.29
CA LEU A 111 -8.71 -1.58 -19.46
C LEU A 111 -9.64 -2.74 -19.11
N ALA A 112 -10.37 -2.68 -18.01
CA ALA A 112 -11.33 -3.71 -17.62
C ALA A 112 -12.52 -3.80 -18.60
N ALA A 113 -12.90 -2.71 -19.25
CA ALA A 113 -13.95 -2.73 -20.27
C ALA A 113 -13.50 -3.32 -21.61
N THR A 114 -12.19 -3.40 -21.87
CA THR A 114 -11.60 -3.82 -23.15
C THR A 114 -10.85 -5.14 -23.08
N ASN A 115 -10.36 -5.52 -21.90
CA ASN A 115 -9.63 -6.75 -21.66
C ASN A 115 -10.41 -7.65 -20.70
N ALA A 116 -11.01 -8.71 -21.25
CA ALA A 116 -11.85 -9.64 -20.49
C ALA A 116 -11.06 -10.41 -19.42
N ASP A 117 -9.80 -10.74 -19.67
CA ASP A 117 -8.95 -11.46 -18.72
C ASP A 117 -8.60 -10.58 -17.52
N PHE A 118 -8.27 -9.31 -17.77
CA PHE A 118 -8.04 -8.32 -16.72
C PHE A 118 -9.30 -8.07 -15.89
N GLN A 119 -10.46 -7.94 -16.55
CA GLN A 119 -11.74 -7.83 -15.86
C GLN A 119 -12.00 -9.06 -14.97
N ALA A 120 -11.80 -10.26 -15.49
CA ALA A 120 -11.99 -11.50 -14.76
C ALA A 120 -11.03 -11.63 -13.57
N ALA A 121 -9.79 -11.16 -13.72
CA ALA A 121 -8.80 -11.15 -12.65
C ALA A 121 -9.21 -10.20 -11.51
N LEU A 122 -9.65 -8.98 -11.83
CA LEU A 122 -10.16 -8.04 -10.83
C LEU A 122 -11.43 -8.55 -10.14
N MET A 123 -12.32 -9.24 -10.87
CA MET A 123 -13.48 -9.88 -10.27
C MET A 123 -13.10 -11.01 -9.31
N ALA A 124 -12.11 -11.84 -9.66
CA ALA A 124 -11.62 -12.90 -8.78
C ALA A 124 -11.09 -12.32 -7.46
N LEU A 125 -10.33 -11.21 -7.52
CA LEU A 125 -9.90 -10.50 -6.30
C LEU A 125 -11.08 -9.96 -5.48
N ALA A 126 -12.09 -9.38 -6.14
CA ALA A 126 -13.28 -8.86 -5.47
C ALA A 126 -14.16 -9.95 -4.84
N GLU A 127 -14.08 -11.18 -5.35
CA GLU A 127 -14.74 -12.39 -4.82
C GLU A 127 -13.85 -13.13 -3.79
N GLU A 128 -12.73 -12.53 -3.37
CA GLU A 128 -11.75 -13.09 -2.42
C GLU A 128 -11.07 -14.39 -2.90
N ASP A 129 -11.18 -14.71 -4.20
CA ASP A 129 -10.43 -15.79 -4.85
C ASP A 129 -9.01 -15.31 -5.20
N MET A 130 -8.21 -15.08 -4.14
CA MET A 130 -6.85 -14.58 -4.25
C MET A 130 -5.95 -15.44 -5.15
N PRO A 131 -5.94 -16.78 -5.06
CA PRO A 131 -5.08 -17.61 -5.92
C PRO A 131 -5.37 -17.41 -7.40
N LYS A 132 -6.64 -17.38 -7.79
CA LYS A 132 -7.04 -17.17 -9.19
C LYS A 132 -6.74 -15.76 -9.67
N GLY A 133 -7.04 -14.75 -8.86
CA GLY A 133 -6.75 -13.35 -9.19
C GLY A 133 -5.25 -13.09 -9.36
N ILE A 134 -4.42 -13.59 -8.44
CA ILE A 134 -2.96 -13.50 -8.50
C ILE A 134 -2.42 -14.16 -9.77
N ALA A 135 -2.80 -15.41 -10.05
CA ALA A 135 -2.30 -16.14 -11.22
C ALA A 135 -2.65 -15.41 -12.55
N ALA A 136 -3.86 -14.87 -12.66
CA ALA A 136 -4.27 -14.12 -13.85
C ALA A 136 -3.49 -12.79 -13.98
N LEU A 137 -3.30 -12.06 -12.88
CA LEU A 137 -2.56 -10.80 -12.89
C LEU A 137 -1.05 -10.98 -13.13
N GLU A 138 -0.46 -12.10 -12.69
CA GLU A 138 0.95 -12.44 -12.98
C GLU A 138 1.21 -12.52 -14.48
N GLU A 139 0.30 -13.10 -15.26
CA GLU A 139 0.42 -13.16 -16.71
C GLU A 139 0.15 -11.79 -17.37
N LEU A 140 -0.86 -11.06 -16.90
CA LEU A 140 -1.19 -9.74 -17.43
C LEU A 140 -0.11 -8.68 -17.15
N ALA A 141 0.60 -8.79 -16.03
CA ALA A 141 1.74 -7.93 -15.69
C ALA A 141 2.93 -8.08 -16.65
N LYS A 142 2.92 -9.12 -17.51
CA LYS A 142 3.93 -9.37 -18.55
C LYS A 142 3.48 -8.88 -19.94
N SER A 143 2.30 -8.24 -20.04
CA SER A 143 1.75 -7.78 -21.33
C SER A 143 2.69 -6.78 -22.03
N GLU A 144 2.70 -6.81 -23.36
CA GLU A 144 3.38 -5.80 -24.18
C GLU A 144 2.70 -4.42 -24.08
N ASN A 145 1.39 -4.40 -23.76
CA ASN A 145 0.70 -3.16 -23.47
C ASN A 145 1.13 -2.64 -22.09
N LYS A 146 1.96 -1.59 -22.09
CA LYS A 146 2.57 -1.03 -20.87
C LYS A 146 1.56 -0.53 -19.84
N PHE A 147 0.42 0.03 -20.28
CA PHE A 147 -0.63 0.49 -19.36
C PHE A 147 -1.32 -0.71 -18.69
N LEU A 148 -1.62 -1.76 -19.46
CA LEU A 148 -2.17 -3.00 -18.92
C LEU A 148 -1.19 -3.68 -17.96
N ALA A 149 0.09 -3.79 -18.35
CA ALA A 149 1.12 -4.40 -17.52
C ALA A 149 1.31 -3.64 -16.19
N ALA A 150 1.31 -2.31 -16.22
CA ALA A 150 1.47 -1.48 -15.03
C ALA A 150 0.24 -1.59 -14.10
N ASP A 151 -0.98 -1.48 -14.63
CA ASP A 151 -2.19 -1.65 -13.81
C ASP A 151 -2.30 -3.07 -13.24
N ALA A 152 -2.02 -4.10 -14.04
CA ALA A 152 -1.99 -5.48 -13.56
C ALA A 152 -0.94 -5.70 -12.47
N ALA A 153 0.27 -5.14 -12.63
CA ALA A 153 1.31 -5.19 -11.61
C ALA A 153 0.89 -4.49 -10.30
N PHE A 154 0.14 -3.38 -10.39
CA PHE A 154 -0.34 -2.68 -9.20
C PHE A 154 -1.36 -3.53 -8.42
N PHE A 155 -2.36 -4.09 -9.09
CA PHE A 155 -3.33 -4.97 -8.43
C PHE A 155 -2.71 -6.28 -7.94
N LEU A 156 -1.73 -6.82 -8.65
CA LEU A 156 -0.95 -7.98 -8.21
C LEU A 156 -0.18 -7.67 -6.93
N ALA A 157 0.50 -6.53 -6.87
CA ALA A 157 1.22 -6.11 -5.67
C ALA A 157 0.27 -5.93 -4.47
N ARG A 158 -0.92 -5.35 -4.69
CA ARG A 158 -1.94 -5.24 -3.63
C ARG A 158 -2.42 -6.62 -3.17
N ALA A 159 -2.69 -7.54 -4.09
CA ALA A 159 -3.08 -8.91 -3.73
C ALA A 159 -1.99 -9.61 -2.92
N HIS A 160 -0.72 -9.45 -3.29
CA HIS A 160 0.40 -9.95 -2.50
C HIS A 160 0.48 -9.31 -1.10
N MET A 161 0.25 -8.00 -0.98
CA MET A 161 0.20 -7.33 0.33
C MET A 161 -0.94 -7.86 1.21
N MET A 162 -2.10 -8.14 0.63
CA MET A 162 -3.25 -8.73 1.33
C MET A 162 -2.96 -10.15 1.81
N GLU A 163 -2.21 -10.92 1.02
CA GLU A 163 -1.72 -12.27 1.36
C GLU A 163 -0.45 -12.25 2.26
N GLU A 164 -0.08 -11.08 2.79
CA GLU A 164 1.12 -10.88 3.61
C GLU A 164 2.45 -11.26 2.93
N ARG A 165 2.49 -11.31 1.58
CA ARG A 165 3.66 -11.64 0.74
C ARG A 165 4.44 -10.39 0.33
N ALA A 166 4.98 -9.68 1.31
CA ALA A 166 5.68 -8.42 1.10
C ALA A 166 6.87 -8.52 0.12
N GLU A 167 7.59 -9.65 0.12
CA GLU A 167 8.72 -9.90 -0.79
C GLU A 167 8.31 -9.99 -2.26
N ALA A 168 7.11 -10.51 -2.54
CA ALA A 168 6.58 -10.58 -3.89
C ALA A 168 6.04 -9.22 -4.36
N ALA A 169 5.44 -8.45 -3.44
CA ALA A 169 4.90 -7.13 -3.73
C ALA A 169 6.00 -6.08 -4.00
N ALA A 170 7.07 -6.07 -3.19
CA ALA A 170 8.11 -5.03 -3.23
C ALA A 170 8.71 -4.76 -4.63
N PRO A 171 9.16 -5.76 -5.43
CA PRO A 171 9.75 -5.49 -6.74
C PRO A 171 8.72 -4.95 -7.76
N LEU A 172 7.44 -5.29 -7.63
CA LEU A 172 6.38 -4.73 -8.47
C LEU A 172 6.16 -3.25 -8.13
N LEU A 173 6.09 -2.94 -6.84
CA LEU A 173 5.88 -1.58 -6.33
C LEU A 173 7.07 -0.66 -6.64
N GLU A 174 8.30 -1.18 -6.59
CA GLU A 174 9.50 -0.45 -6.96
C GLU A 174 9.49 -0.04 -8.45
N LYS A 175 9.10 -0.95 -9.34
CA LYS A 175 8.95 -0.64 -10.77
C LYS A 175 7.86 0.41 -11.01
N LEU A 176 6.71 0.30 -10.35
CA LEU A 176 5.59 1.23 -10.49
C LEU A 176 5.91 2.64 -9.96
N ALA A 177 6.63 2.72 -8.85
CA ALA A 177 7.05 3.98 -8.23
C ALA A 177 8.29 4.61 -8.91
N GLY A 178 8.92 3.90 -9.86
CA GLY A 178 10.15 4.30 -10.53
C GLY A 178 10.01 4.31 -12.05
N GLU A 179 10.16 3.15 -12.68
CA GLU A 179 10.29 3.01 -14.14
C GLU A 179 8.96 3.14 -14.90
N GLN A 180 7.84 2.83 -14.27
CA GLN A 180 6.52 2.75 -14.90
C GLN A 180 5.59 3.91 -14.55
N THR A 181 6.11 5.00 -13.97
CA THR A 181 5.29 6.14 -13.54
C THR A 181 4.50 6.79 -14.67
N ASP A 182 4.99 6.69 -15.90
CA ASP A 182 4.32 7.25 -17.10
C ASP A 182 3.16 6.38 -17.61
N TYR A 183 2.97 5.19 -17.04
CA TYR A 183 2.00 4.18 -17.51
C TYR A 183 0.96 3.80 -16.46
N THR A 184 0.95 4.45 -15.29
CA THR A 184 -0.01 4.16 -14.23
C THR A 184 -0.46 5.41 -13.49
N LEU A 185 -1.71 5.43 -13.05
CA LEU A 185 -2.23 6.47 -12.15
C LEU A 185 -1.84 6.20 -10.69
N TYR A 186 -1.29 5.02 -10.39
CA TYR A 186 -1.05 4.54 -9.03
C TYR A 186 0.39 4.75 -8.55
N ALA A 187 1.23 5.52 -9.25
CA ALA A 187 2.64 5.68 -8.89
C ALA A 187 2.85 6.16 -7.44
N GLY A 188 2.04 7.12 -6.98
CA GLY A 188 2.11 7.62 -5.60
C GLY A 188 1.66 6.58 -4.57
N GLU A 189 0.59 5.84 -4.85
CA GLU A 189 0.12 4.76 -3.98
C GLU A 189 1.11 3.59 -3.96
N ALA A 190 1.73 3.26 -5.09
CA ALA A 190 2.78 2.27 -5.18
C ALA A 190 4.00 2.65 -4.34
N GLN A 191 4.43 3.91 -4.35
CA GLN A 191 5.52 4.41 -3.50
C GLN A 191 5.21 4.28 -2.01
N TYR A 192 3.96 4.56 -1.61
CA TYR A 192 3.50 4.36 -0.24
C TYR A 192 3.49 2.88 0.16
N LEU A 193 2.91 2.01 -0.68
CA LEU A 193 2.85 0.57 -0.45
C LEU A 193 4.25 -0.06 -0.45
N LEU A 194 5.21 0.48 -1.21
CA LEU A 194 6.61 0.04 -1.20
C LEU A 194 7.23 0.24 0.18
N GLY A 195 7.01 1.39 0.82
CA GLY A 195 7.45 1.64 2.19
C GLY A 195 6.85 0.64 3.17
N ALA A 196 5.57 0.33 3.03
CA ALA A 196 4.89 -0.67 3.87
C ALA A 196 5.45 -2.08 3.65
N ALA A 197 5.70 -2.48 2.40
CA ALA A 197 6.29 -3.78 2.06
C ALA A 197 7.71 -3.92 2.62
N GLN A 198 8.51 -2.85 2.56
CA GLN A 198 9.87 -2.82 3.12
C GLN A 198 9.85 -2.90 4.65
N ALA A 199 8.92 -2.18 5.31
CA ALA A 199 8.75 -2.27 6.76
C ALA A 199 8.38 -3.69 7.20
N ALA A 200 7.45 -4.33 6.48
CA ALA A 200 7.07 -5.73 6.73
C ALA A 200 8.22 -6.73 6.55
N GLN A 201 9.26 -6.36 5.80
CA GLN A 201 10.48 -7.15 5.62
C GLN A 201 11.60 -6.77 6.61
N LEU A 202 11.33 -5.94 7.61
CA LEU A 202 12.33 -5.41 8.54
C LEU A 202 13.42 -4.56 7.84
N GLU A 203 13.15 -4.06 6.63
CA GLU A 203 14.07 -3.18 5.88
C GLU A 203 13.85 -1.71 6.26
N ARG A 204 14.07 -1.40 7.54
CA ARG A 204 13.73 -0.14 8.19
C ARG A 204 14.19 1.12 7.43
N ASP A 205 15.47 1.20 7.07
CA ASP A 205 16.03 2.38 6.41
C ASP A 205 15.44 2.61 5.02
N LYS A 206 15.18 1.52 4.29
CA LYS A 206 14.51 1.58 2.98
C LYS A 206 13.07 2.03 3.15
N ALA A 207 12.35 1.49 4.13
CA ALA A 207 10.97 1.86 4.42
C ALA A 207 10.84 3.35 4.74
N ILE A 208 11.71 3.88 5.61
CA ILE A 208 11.77 5.32 5.93
C ILE A 208 12.01 6.13 4.64
N SER A 209 13.02 5.76 3.86
CA SER A 209 13.36 6.44 2.61
C SER A 209 12.18 6.46 1.63
N SER A 210 11.44 5.35 1.52
CA SER A 210 10.28 5.23 0.65
C SER A 210 9.10 6.09 1.11
N PHE A 211 8.83 6.15 2.41
CA PHE A 211 7.76 7.00 2.96
C PHE A 211 8.11 8.49 2.87
N GLU A 212 9.37 8.88 3.15
CA GLU A 212 9.82 10.26 2.98
C GLU A 212 9.74 10.71 1.52
N LYS A 213 10.14 9.82 0.59
CA LYS A 213 9.97 10.08 -0.85
C LYS A 213 8.50 10.21 -1.24
N PHE A 214 7.62 9.35 -0.71
CA PHE A 214 6.17 9.48 -0.92
C PHE A 214 5.66 10.85 -0.49
N LEU A 215 5.98 11.29 0.74
CA LEU A 215 5.56 12.57 1.30
C LEU A 215 6.09 13.77 0.50
N LYS A 216 7.30 13.66 -0.03
CA LYS A 216 7.94 14.71 -0.83
C LYS A 216 7.37 14.79 -2.25
N ASP A 217 7.27 13.66 -2.94
CA ASP A 217 6.97 13.61 -4.37
C ASP A 217 5.46 13.61 -4.65
N ASN A 218 4.65 13.27 -3.64
CA ASN A 218 3.18 13.17 -3.70
C ASN A 218 2.52 13.99 -2.57
N PRO A 219 2.77 15.31 -2.49
CA PRO A 219 2.19 16.17 -1.46
C PRO A 219 0.64 16.21 -1.52
N ASP A 220 0.09 15.83 -2.67
CA ASP A 220 -1.32 15.85 -3.01
C ASP A 220 -2.06 14.54 -2.73
N SER A 221 -1.35 13.50 -2.28
CA SER A 221 -1.98 12.24 -1.93
C SER A 221 -3.04 12.41 -0.84
N PRO A 222 -4.03 11.50 -0.75
CA PRO A 222 -5.08 11.55 0.27
C PRO A 222 -4.48 11.78 1.66
N GLU A 223 -5.05 12.73 2.39
CA GLU A 223 -4.52 13.16 3.70
C GLU A 223 -4.30 11.97 4.65
N ARG A 224 -5.26 11.04 4.71
CA ARG A 224 -5.14 9.79 5.48
C ARG A 224 -3.84 9.03 5.20
N MET A 225 -3.39 8.97 3.95
CA MET A 225 -2.16 8.27 3.57
C MET A 225 -0.92 9.05 3.99
N ARG A 226 -0.93 10.39 3.81
CA ARG A 226 0.18 11.26 4.23
C ARG A 226 0.37 11.24 5.74
N VAL A 227 -0.70 11.42 6.50
CA VAL A 227 -0.66 11.36 7.98
C VAL A 227 -0.17 10.00 8.46
N ASN A 228 -0.66 8.91 7.85
CA ASN A 228 -0.19 7.58 8.23
C ASN A 228 1.29 7.36 7.86
N ALA A 229 1.76 7.85 6.72
CA ALA A 229 3.17 7.77 6.33
C ALA A 229 4.08 8.55 7.30
N ILE A 230 3.66 9.75 7.75
CA ILE A 230 4.39 10.52 8.77
C ILE A 230 4.53 9.69 10.05
N ARG A 231 3.41 9.14 10.54
CA ARG A 231 3.40 8.30 11.74
C ARG A 231 4.32 7.09 11.59
N LEU A 232 4.27 6.40 10.45
CA LEU A 232 5.12 5.25 10.18
C LEU A 232 6.60 5.64 10.15
N VAL A 233 6.95 6.81 9.60
CA VAL A 233 8.33 7.32 9.63
C VAL A 233 8.78 7.59 11.06
N GLU A 234 7.94 8.21 11.90
CA GLU A 234 8.27 8.49 13.31
C GLU A 234 8.43 7.20 14.13
N GLU A 235 7.51 6.26 13.98
CA GLU A 235 7.57 4.93 14.59
C GLU A 235 8.85 4.20 14.16
N LEU A 236 9.09 4.13 12.85
CA LEU A 236 10.31 3.55 12.30
C LEU A 236 11.55 4.35 12.69
N LYS A 237 11.53 5.63 13.07
CA LYS A 237 12.74 6.34 13.54
C LYS A 237 13.01 6.15 15.03
N THR A 238 11.95 5.97 15.81
CA THR A 238 12.03 5.86 17.28
C THR A 238 12.17 4.42 17.78
N LEU A 239 11.91 3.43 16.93
CA LEU A 239 12.10 2.02 17.27
C LEU A 239 13.53 1.76 17.75
N LYS A 240 13.67 1.22 18.95
CA LYS A 240 14.98 0.84 19.51
C LYS A 240 15.23 -0.64 19.21
N GLU A 241 16.39 -0.95 18.64
CA GLU A 241 16.79 -2.33 18.42
C GLU A 241 16.86 -3.09 19.76
N GLY A 242 16.34 -4.31 19.79
CA GLY A 242 16.23 -5.14 20.99
C GLY A 242 15.13 -4.71 21.97
N SER A 243 14.30 -3.71 21.63
CA SER A 243 13.10 -3.41 22.40
C SER A 243 12.00 -4.46 22.20
N LEU A 244 11.01 -4.51 23.09
CA LEU A 244 9.84 -5.38 22.93
C LEU A 244 9.09 -5.15 21.61
N VAL A 245 9.08 -3.92 21.09
CA VAL A 245 8.46 -3.58 19.80
C VAL A 245 9.25 -4.21 18.64
N ASP A 246 10.58 -4.12 18.67
CA ASP A 246 11.45 -4.78 17.67
C ASP A 246 11.27 -6.31 17.68
N VAL A 247 11.18 -6.90 18.88
CA VAL A 247 10.87 -8.33 19.02
C VAL A 247 9.51 -8.66 18.41
N TYR A 248 8.47 -7.86 18.69
CA TYR A 248 7.13 -8.05 18.13
C TYR A 248 7.13 -8.02 16.59
N ASP A 249 7.80 -7.05 15.98
CA ASP A 249 7.88 -6.93 14.53
C ASP A 249 8.60 -8.12 13.90
N ARG A 250 9.71 -8.57 14.51
CA ARG A 250 10.45 -9.76 14.08
C ARG A 250 9.62 -11.03 14.20
N MET A 251 8.85 -11.18 15.28
CA MET A 251 7.91 -12.29 15.43
C MET A 251 6.84 -12.26 14.33
N GLY A 252 6.31 -11.07 14.02
CA GLY A 252 5.39 -10.86 12.90
C GLY A 252 5.99 -11.26 11.56
N PHE A 253 7.26 -10.90 11.31
CA PHE A 253 8.01 -11.36 10.14
C PHE A 253 8.12 -12.89 10.11
N SER A 254 8.63 -13.52 11.17
CA SER A 254 8.77 -14.99 11.22
C SER A 254 7.43 -15.71 11.02
N ARG A 255 6.33 -15.22 11.60
CA ARG A 255 4.98 -15.76 11.39
C ARG A 255 4.61 -15.77 9.90
N ARG A 256 4.75 -14.63 9.21
CA ARG A 256 4.47 -14.50 7.77
C ARG A 256 5.27 -15.49 6.94
N LYS A 257 6.57 -15.61 7.23
CA LYS A 257 7.46 -16.54 6.52
C LYS A 257 7.04 -18.00 6.71
N LEU A 258 6.69 -18.39 7.93
CA LEU A 258 6.24 -19.76 8.22
C LEU A 258 4.89 -20.09 7.60
N GLN A 259 3.99 -19.12 7.47
CA GLN A 259 2.69 -19.31 6.80
C GLN A 259 2.85 -19.69 5.33
N ILE A 260 3.90 -19.22 4.66
CA ILE A 260 4.25 -19.60 3.29
C ILE A 260 5.30 -20.71 3.24
N GLU A 261 5.49 -21.44 4.35
CA GLU A 261 6.44 -22.55 4.50
C GLU A 261 7.92 -22.16 4.25
N ASP A 262 8.25 -20.87 4.30
CA ASP A 262 9.62 -20.38 4.15
C ASP A 262 10.37 -20.39 5.50
N SER A 263 10.94 -21.55 5.80
CA SER A 263 11.84 -21.78 6.94
C SER A 263 13.33 -21.59 6.58
N GLY A 264 13.61 -20.75 5.58
CA GLY A 264 14.97 -20.47 5.12
C GLY A 264 15.90 -19.84 6.16
N ASN A 265 17.17 -19.66 5.79
CA ASN A 265 18.21 -19.13 6.69
C ASN A 265 17.86 -17.75 7.27
N ARG A 266 17.21 -16.88 6.49
CA ARG A 266 16.77 -15.57 6.98
C ARG A 266 15.76 -15.72 8.10
N THR A 267 14.72 -16.53 7.91
CA THR A 267 13.68 -16.79 8.92
C THR A 267 14.27 -17.35 10.21
N ARG A 268 15.16 -18.35 10.11
CA ARG A 268 15.83 -18.94 11.29
C ARG A 268 16.69 -17.92 12.02
N LYS A 269 17.47 -17.12 11.29
CA LYS A 269 18.29 -16.06 11.88
C LYS A 269 17.45 -15.05 12.65
N GLU A 270 16.29 -14.67 12.12
CA GLU A 270 15.39 -13.76 12.85
C GLU A 270 14.78 -14.42 14.09
N GLN A 271 14.47 -15.72 14.05
CA GLN A 271 14.04 -16.46 15.24
C GLN A 271 15.13 -16.53 16.32
N ASP A 272 16.38 -16.76 15.93
CA ASP A 272 17.52 -16.75 16.85
C ASP A 272 17.72 -15.36 17.46
N ASN A 273 17.62 -14.30 16.64
CA ASN A 273 17.67 -12.91 17.11
C ASN A 273 16.56 -12.62 18.13
N ILE A 274 15.33 -13.06 17.87
CA ILE A 274 14.20 -12.91 18.79
C ILE A 274 14.51 -13.54 20.16
N ILE A 275 15.01 -14.77 20.18
CA ILE A 275 15.37 -15.47 21.43
C ILE A 275 16.46 -14.69 22.18
N ALA A 276 17.52 -14.27 21.48
CA ALA A 276 18.60 -13.50 22.08
C ALA A 276 18.13 -12.16 22.67
N MET A 277 17.23 -11.45 21.98
CA MET A 277 16.65 -10.20 22.48
C MET A 277 15.77 -10.44 23.72
N LEU A 278 14.95 -11.49 23.72
CA LEU A 278 14.12 -11.85 24.87
C LEU A 278 14.96 -12.22 26.09
N ASP A 279 16.05 -12.98 25.91
CA ASP A 279 16.97 -13.31 27.01
C ASP A 279 17.58 -12.05 27.65
N VAL A 280 17.93 -11.05 26.84
CA VAL A 280 18.44 -9.77 27.35
C VAL A 280 17.35 -9.01 28.11
N LEU A 281 16.15 -8.92 27.56
CA LEU A 281 15.02 -8.21 28.19
C LEU A 281 14.59 -8.86 29.51
N ILE A 282 14.60 -10.20 29.59
CA ILE A 282 14.32 -10.95 30.82
C ILE A 282 15.37 -10.62 31.87
N LYS A 283 16.67 -10.69 31.54
CA LYS A 283 17.74 -10.34 32.47
C LYS A 283 17.62 -8.90 32.97
N GLU A 284 17.35 -7.95 32.08
CA GLU A 284 17.16 -6.54 32.46
C GLU A 284 15.94 -6.34 33.40
N ALA A 285 14.90 -7.16 33.27
CA ALA A 285 13.76 -7.13 34.16
C ALA A 285 14.08 -7.75 35.53
N GLU A 286 14.74 -8.92 35.54
CA GLU A 286 15.20 -9.61 36.75
C GLU A 286 16.14 -8.72 37.58
N ASP A 287 17.10 -8.05 36.94
CA ASP A 287 18.04 -7.14 37.61
C ASP A 287 17.33 -5.93 38.25
N LYS A 288 16.26 -5.42 37.62
CA LYS A 288 15.46 -4.31 38.16
C LYS A 288 14.64 -4.74 39.38
N GLU A 289 14.10 -5.96 39.36
CA GLU A 289 13.34 -6.51 40.49
C GLU A 289 14.27 -6.89 41.66
N GLY A 290 15.45 -7.45 41.38
CA GLY A 290 16.42 -7.89 42.39
C GLY A 290 17.17 -6.77 43.10
N CYS A 291 17.26 -5.57 42.51
CA CYS A 291 17.91 -4.40 43.11
C CYS A 291 16.93 -3.50 43.91
N GLY A 292 15.63 -3.84 43.92
CA GLY A 292 14.55 -3.06 44.53
C GLY A 292 14.10 -3.49 45.93
N THR A 293 14.75 -4.49 46.54
CA THR A 293 14.48 -4.97 47.92
C THR A 293 15.65 -4.70 48.85
#